data_AF-A0A7M5URA7-F1
#
_entry.id   AF-A0A7M5URA7-F1
#
_cell.length_a   1.000
_cell.length_b   1.000
_cell.length_c   1.000
_cell.angle_alpha   90.00
_cell.angle_beta   90.00
_cell.angle_gamma   90.00
#
_symmetry.space_group_name_H-M   'P 1'
#
loop_
_entity.id
_entity.type
_entity.pdbx_description
1 polymer ?
#
loop_
_entity_poly.entity_id
_entity_poly.type
_entity_poly.pdbx_seq_one_letter_code
_entity_poly.pdbx_strand_id
1 'polypeptide(L)'
;MKEIDSLNDIYLSDYIQVLESYHLCKGINLVEFQKAHHVTHHVIPKKFKFEETLGSNPLHQDEFKRSQKCHILLKNKEICSECSKFEMKLRFEIGQKRKVSETPASNFAPLSVTSKERVVLTLKATRQENKKLKAENDRLTKQLQEALHKNSVDVQEDLSDDLMKIFDGVPQENITPFMRLFWTEQMKYIRCTNKKQLRYHPAIIKYCLNICAKSSAAYKQLKLDLENGTGVLVLPSQRTLRQYRNYVKPEHGFNPQITKDLAEMTAGFSSADKYVSIVIDEMKVQEDLVWDRSSGELIGFLDLGNESMNESTITDREKLASHVMVFLVKSIKNKLSFSFANFATDGASAAQIHLLFWKCVAILEISCQLKVICTVSDGASTNRKFIKMNKGVDDEKCTDVTYRTKNLYAPDRYIYFIADPPHLIKTARNALWKSGNDISGRYMWNNECYLFWKHIKDLFFEDLEYGLKSVTHLTTEHVMLNSYSVMNVKLAAGGGQAASTRHHAY
;
A
#
# COMPACT_ATOMS: atom_id res chain seq x y z
N MET A 1 -29.04 49.47 25.16
CA MET A 1 -28.17 50.65 25.24
C MET A 1 -28.36 51.55 24.00
N LYS A 2 -29.61 51.76 23.56
CA LYS A 2 -30.03 52.73 22.53
C LYS A 2 -31.17 53.63 23.06
N GLU A 3 -31.39 53.61 24.37
CA GLU A 3 -32.38 54.43 25.08
C GLU A 3 -31.69 55.33 26.13
N ILE A 4 -30.39 55.59 25.98
CA ILE A 4 -29.62 56.51 26.86
C ILE A 4 -28.80 57.49 26.00
N ASP A 5 -29.32 57.86 24.83
CA ASP A 5 -28.70 58.88 23.96
C ASP A 5 -29.54 60.16 23.85
N SER A 6 -30.57 60.31 24.68
CA SER A 6 -31.30 61.56 24.81
C SER A 6 -31.70 61.76 26.26
N LEU A 7 -30.87 62.45 27.05
CA LEU A 7 -31.24 63.20 28.26
C LEU A 7 -29.95 63.84 28.82
N ASN A 8 -29.80 65.15 28.58
CA ASN A 8 -28.85 66.01 29.28
C ASN A 8 -29.33 66.20 30.73
N ASP A 9 -28.39 66.15 31.67
CA ASP A 9 -28.55 66.30 33.13
C ASP A 9 -29.30 65.17 33.85
N ILE A 10 -28.66 64.00 33.91
CA ILE A 10 -29.05 62.93 34.84
C ILE A 10 -28.18 63.05 36.10
N TYR A 11 -28.81 63.27 37.27
CA TYR A 11 -28.11 63.19 38.54
C TYR A 11 -27.70 61.74 38.81
N LEU A 12 -26.52 61.54 39.43
CA LEU A 12 -25.99 60.20 39.74
C LEU A 12 -27.01 59.31 40.49
N SER A 13 -27.88 59.93 41.30
CA SER A 13 -28.99 59.26 42.01
C SER A 13 -29.99 58.59 41.05
N ASP A 14 -30.37 59.26 39.98
CA ASP A 14 -31.39 58.76 39.04
C ASP A 14 -30.82 57.61 38.19
N TYR A 15 -29.53 57.70 37.85
CA TYR A 15 -28.83 56.62 37.16
C TYR A 15 -28.67 55.37 38.03
N ILE A 16 -28.37 55.53 39.33
CA ILE A 16 -28.31 54.43 40.30
C ILE A 16 -29.69 53.75 40.42
N GLN A 17 -30.77 54.53 40.52
CA GLN A 17 -32.13 54.01 40.64
C GLN A 17 -32.57 53.23 39.39
N VAL A 18 -32.16 53.69 38.20
CA VAL A 18 -32.37 52.94 36.95
C VAL A 18 -31.57 51.64 36.96
N LEU A 19 -30.31 51.64 37.39
CA LEU A 19 -29.46 50.45 37.45
C LEU A 19 -29.95 49.40 38.47
N GLU A 20 -30.50 49.83 39.61
CA GLU A 20 -31.10 48.95 40.62
C GLU A 20 -32.29 48.14 40.08
N SER A 21 -32.95 48.63 39.02
CA SER A 21 -34.03 47.91 38.33
C SER A 21 -33.57 46.81 37.36
N TYR A 22 -32.25 46.67 37.14
CA TYR A 22 -31.69 45.63 36.27
C TYR A 22 -30.97 44.54 37.07
N HIS A 23 -31.18 43.30 36.67
CA HIS A 23 -30.47 42.13 37.13
C HIS A 23 -29.45 41.65 36.10
N LEU A 24 -28.37 41.04 36.58
CA LEU A 24 -27.37 40.43 35.72
C LEU A 24 -27.87 39.07 35.21
N CYS A 25 -27.73 38.83 33.91
CA CYS A 25 -28.06 37.55 33.29
C CYS A 25 -27.22 36.43 33.91
N LYS A 26 -27.83 35.41 34.52
CA LYS A 26 -27.11 34.28 35.14
C LYS A 26 -26.32 33.42 34.14
N GLY A 27 -26.63 33.54 32.84
CA GLY A 27 -25.87 32.89 31.77
C GLY A 27 -26.31 31.45 31.52
N ILE A 28 -25.36 30.59 31.17
CA ILE A 28 -25.57 29.18 30.80
C ILE A 28 -25.11 28.30 31.96
N ASN A 29 -25.99 27.41 32.43
CA ASN A 29 -25.69 26.49 33.52
C ASN A 29 -25.43 25.07 32.99
N LEU A 30 -24.25 24.85 32.40
CA LEU A 30 -23.80 23.54 31.94
C LEU A 30 -22.36 23.28 32.40
N VAL A 31 -22.21 22.39 33.38
CA VAL A 31 -20.91 22.01 33.98
C VAL A 31 -20.00 21.32 32.97
N GLU A 32 -20.57 20.61 31.99
CA GLU A 32 -19.86 19.75 31.04
C GLU A 32 -19.04 20.50 29.95
N PHE A 33 -19.16 21.83 29.85
CA PHE A 33 -18.45 22.62 28.83
C PHE A 33 -17.55 23.70 29.46
N GLN A 34 -16.32 23.32 29.82
CA GLN A 34 -15.26 24.28 30.17
C GLN A 34 -14.46 24.78 28.93
N LYS A 35 -14.66 24.20 27.74
CA LYS A 35 -13.83 24.44 26.54
C LYS A 35 -14.62 24.77 25.26
N ALA A 36 -15.80 25.39 25.34
CA ALA A 36 -16.50 25.87 24.14
C ALA A 36 -15.93 27.22 23.71
N HIS A 37 -15.45 27.34 22.47
CA HIS A 37 -14.89 28.57 21.89
C HIS A 37 -15.86 29.77 21.80
N HIS A 38 -17.15 29.57 22.10
CA HIS A 38 -18.20 30.59 22.01
C HIS A 38 -18.82 30.96 23.37
N VAL A 39 -18.20 30.57 24.48
CA VAL A 39 -18.60 30.96 25.83
C VAL A 39 -17.64 32.03 26.34
N THR A 40 -18.20 33.16 26.77
CA THR A 40 -17.45 34.20 27.47
C THR A 40 -17.56 33.95 28.98
N HIS A 41 -16.42 33.83 29.64
CA HIS A 41 -16.35 33.81 31.11
C HIS A 41 -16.35 35.25 31.61
N HIS A 42 -17.34 35.59 32.42
CA HIS A 42 -17.50 36.93 32.98
C HIS A 42 -17.43 36.82 34.51
N VAL A 43 -16.37 37.37 35.06
CA VAL A 43 -16.07 37.42 36.50
C VAL A 43 -16.46 38.79 37.04
N ILE A 44 -17.25 38.81 38.11
CA ILE A 44 -17.67 40.03 38.79
C ILE A 44 -17.08 40.01 40.19
N PRO A 45 -16.09 40.87 40.49
CA PRO A 45 -15.52 40.96 41.82
C PRO A 45 -16.55 41.53 42.80
N LYS A 46 -16.71 40.89 43.96
CA LYS A 46 -17.53 41.41 45.06
C LYS A 46 -16.65 42.19 46.04
N LYS A 47 -17.20 43.26 46.64
CA LYS A 47 -16.52 43.97 47.74
C LYS A 47 -16.32 43.01 48.91
N PHE A 48 -15.07 42.78 49.29
CA PHE A 48 -14.69 41.92 50.40
C PHE A 48 -15.29 42.43 51.71
N LYS A 49 -16.10 41.60 52.39
CA LYS A 49 -16.58 41.82 53.75
C LYS A 49 -16.17 40.64 54.63
N PHE A 50 -15.41 40.93 55.69
CA PHE A 50 -14.76 39.92 56.53
C PHE A 50 -15.75 39.01 57.30
N GLU A 51 -16.99 39.46 57.52
CA GLU A 51 -17.95 38.77 58.40
C GLU A 51 -18.80 37.69 57.68
N GLU A 52 -18.80 37.63 56.34
CA GLU A 52 -19.67 36.71 55.56
C GLU A 52 -18.95 35.47 54.99
N THR A 53 -17.66 35.25 55.32
CA THR A 53 -16.77 34.35 54.56
C THR A 53 -16.66 32.90 55.05
N LEU A 54 -17.47 32.46 56.03
CA LEU A 54 -17.37 31.10 56.57
C LEU A 54 -18.03 29.99 55.72
N GLY A 55 -18.41 30.25 54.47
CA GLY A 55 -19.00 29.23 53.60
C GLY A 55 -19.08 29.50 52.10
N SER A 56 -18.37 30.49 51.54
CA SER A 56 -18.43 30.80 50.10
C SER A 56 -17.06 31.03 49.44
N ASN A 57 -17.03 30.91 48.10
CA ASN A 57 -15.86 30.80 47.21
C ASN A 57 -14.65 31.68 47.63
N PRO A 58 -13.44 31.11 47.82
CA PRO A 58 -12.27 31.81 48.38
C PRO A 58 -11.80 33.03 47.58
N LEU A 59 -12.22 33.17 46.31
CA LEU A 59 -11.84 34.28 45.43
C LEU A 59 -12.79 35.50 45.50
N HIS A 60 -13.83 35.46 46.34
CA HIS A 60 -14.77 36.58 46.57
C HIS A 60 -15.30 37.23 45.26
N GLN A 61 -15.63 36.37 44.29
CA GLN A 61 -16.06 36.75 42.94
C GLN A 61 -17.24 35.89 42.49
N ASP A 62 -18.17 36.49 41.75
CA ASP A 62 -19.20 35.75 41.04
C ASP A 62 -18.74 35.44 39.62
N GLU A 63 -18.80 34.17 39.24
CA GLU A 63 -18.42 33.71 37.91
C GLU A 63 -19.66 33.32 37.10
N PHE A 64 -19.82 33.94 35.94
CA PHE A 64 -20.91 33.63 35.02
C PHE A 64 -20.35 33.23 33.67
N LYS A 65 -20.92 32.18 33.08
CA LYS A 65 -20.63 31.75 31.71
C LYS A 65 -21.74 32.22 30.79
N ARG A 66 -21.44 33.07 29.82
CA ARG A 66 -22.45 33.74 28.97
C ARG A 66 -22.14 33.51 27.50
N SER A 67 -23.17 33.54 26.65
CA SER A 67 -22.97 33.62 25.20
C SER A 67 -22.25 34.92 24.84
N GLN A 68 -21.45 34.93 23.77
CA GLN A 68 -20.83 36.16 23.24
C GLN A 68 -21.86 37.25 22.90
N LYS A 69 -23.12 36.87 22.62
CA LYS A 69 -24.23 37.78 22.31
C LYS A 69 -25.14 38.07 23.50
N CYS A 70 -24.65 37.88 24.74
CA CYS A 70 -25.44 38.08 25.94
C CYS A 70 -25.79 39.57 26.16
N HIS A 71 -27.04 39.85 26.56
CA HIS A 71 -27.49 41.21 26.87
C HIS A 71 -27.05 41.75 28.24
N ILE A 72 -26.36 40.93 29.06
CA ILE A 72 -25.78 41.22 30.39
C ILE A 72 -26.78 41.76 31.44
N LEU A 73 -27.45 42.88 31.21
CA LEU A 73 -28.43 43.52 32.08
C LEU A 73 -29.87 43.24 31.61
N LEU A 74 -30.73 42.79 32.52
CA LEU A 74 -32.11 42.37 32.25
C LEU A 74 -33.06 42.94 33.31
N LYS A 75 -34.21 43.52 32.90
CA LYS A 75 -35.22 44.02 33.86
C LYS A 75 -36.01 42.91 34.54
N ASN A 76 -36.54 41.96 33.75
CA ASN A 76 -37.58 41.01 34.24
C ASN A 76 -37.22 39.52 34.07
N LYS A 77 -36.02 39.18 33.59
CA LYS A 77 -35.62 37.80 33.31
C LYS A 77 -34.26 37.49 33.92
N GLU A 78 -34.10 36.27 34.44
CA GLU A 78 -32.82 35.82 34.98
C GLU A 78 -31.81 35.43 33.87
N ILE A 79 -32.29 35.02 32.70
CA ILE A 79 -31.45 34.59 31.56
C ILE A 79 -31.95 35.28 30.29
N CYS A 80 -31.02 35.83 29.50
CA CYS A 80 -31.37 36.49 28.23
C CYS A 80 -31.72 35.46 27.14
N SER A 81 -32.50 35.88 26.14
CA SER A 81 -32.93 35.03 25.02
C SER A 81 -31.76 34.36 24.28
N GLU A 82 -30.64 35.07 24.10
CA GLU A 82 -29.46 34.55 23.39
C GLU A 82 -28.71 33.50 24.21
N CYS A 83 -28.61 33.66 25.54
CA CYS A 83 -28.04 32.62 26.41
C CYS A 83 -28.94 31.37 26.45
N SER A 84 -30.26 31.54 26.49
CA SER A 84 -31.21 30.42 26.51
C SER A 84 -31.20 29.62 25.20
N LYS A 85 -31.20 30.29 24.04
CA LYS A 85 -31.07 29.63 22.73
C LYS A 85 -29.76 28.86 22.61
N PHE A 86 -28.66 29.47 23.06
CA PHE A 86 -27.35 28.86 22.99
C PHE A 86 -27.24 27.63 23.91
N GLU A 87 -27.83 27.69 25.11
CA GLU A 87 -27.94 26.55 26.01
C GLU A 87 -28.74 25.39 25.38
N MET A 88 -29.86 25.68 24.72
CA MET A 88 -30.67 24.66 24.04
C MET A 88 -29.88 23.98 22.91
N LYS A 89 -29.14 24.76 22.11
CA LYS A 89 -28.24 24.23 21.07
C LYS A 89 -27.17 23.30 21.66
N LEU A 90 -26.53 23.72 22.75
CA LEU A 90 -25.53 22.90 23.43
C LEU A 90 -26.12 21.58 23.94
N ARG A 91 -27.31 21.61 24.57
CA ARG A 91 -28.00 20.40 25.03
C ARG A 91 -28.28 19.43 23.88
N PHE A 92 -28.68 19.94 22.72
CA PHE A 92 -28.90 19.13 21.53
C PHE A 92 -27.60 18.48 21.02
N GLU A 93 -26.50 19.23 20.91
CA GLU A 93 -25.20 18.71 20.49
C GLU A 93 -24.66 17.64 21.45
N ILE A 94 -24.84 17.83 22.77
CA ILE A 94 -24.49 16.82 23.79
C ILE A 94 -25.32 15.54 23.56
N GLY A 95 -26.63 15.68 23.35
CA GLY A 95 -27.51 14.55 23.05
C GLY A 95 -27.07 13.77 21.81
N GLN A 96 -26.66 14.47 20.74
CA GLN A 96 -26.16 13.84 19.51
C GLN A 96 -24.82 13.12 19.75
N LYS A 97 -23.87 13.74 20.45
CA LYS A 97 -22.58 13.10 20.75
C LYS A 97 -22.73 11.84 21.60
N ARG A 98 -23.63 11.85 22.60
CA ARG A 98 -23.95 10.67 23.42
C ARG A 98 -24.50 9.53 22.56
N LYS A 99 -25.52 9.81 21.72
CA LYS A 99 -26.09 8.83 20.78
C LYS A 99 -25.05 8.23 19.83
N VAL A 100 -24.16 9.07 19.28
CA VAL A 100 -23.08 8.58 18.40
C VAL A 100 -22.13 7.66 19.17
N SER A 101 -21.79 7.96 20.42
CA SER A 101 -20.90 7.11 21.23
C SER A 101 -21.50 5.76 21.61
N GLU A 102 -22.82 5.64 21.66
CA GLU A 102 -23.56 4.41 21.99
C GLU A 102 -23.79 3.50 20.79
N THR A 103 -23.53 3.98 19.57
CA THR A 103 -23.70 3.20 18.34
C THR A 103 -22.39 2.63 17.83
N PRO A 104 -22.38 1.38 17.31
CA PRO A 104 -21.20 0.82 16.65
C PRO A 104 -20.66 1.73 15.54
N ALA A 105 -19.36 1.67 15.31
CA ALA A 105 -18.73 2.32 14.18
C ALA A 105 -18.91 1.49 12.91
N SER A 106 -18.81 2.13 11.75
CA SER A 106 -18.69 1.41 10.48
C SER A 106 -17.38 0.63 10.45
N ASN A 107 -17.37 -0.53 9.78
CA ASN A 107 -16.19 -1.39 9.64
C ASN A 107 -14.98 -0.69 8.99
N PHE A 108 -15.22 0.40 8.22
CA PHE A 108 -14.18 1.18 7.55
C PHE A 108 -13.95 2.57 8.19
N ALA A 109 -14.44 2.78 9.42
CA ALA A 109 -14.23 4.05 10.11
C ALA A 109 -12.75 4.21 10.51
N PRO A 110 -12.11 5.37 10.23
CA PRO A 110 -10.71 5.58 10.59
C PRO A 110 -10.52 5.55 12.12
N LEU A 111 -9.52 4.79 12.58
CA LEU A 111 -9.24 4.63 14.01
C LEU A 111 -8.77 5.92 14.68
N SER A 112 -8.13 6.82 13.92
CA SER A 112 -7.65 8.11 14.40
C SER A 112 -8.77 9.05 14.89
N VAL A 113 -10.00 8.85 14.40
CA VAL A 113 -11.16 9.71 14.71
C VAL A 113 -12.29 8.97 15.42
N THR A 114 -12.18 7.66 15.60
CA THR A 114 -13.22 6.83 16.23
C THR A 114 -12.93 6.68 17.72
N SER A 115 -13.94 6.91 18.57
CA SER A 115 -13.77 6.73 20.02
C SER A 115 -13.60 5.27 20.41
N LYS A 116 -12.84 5.03 21.49
CA LYS A 116 -12.52 3.69 21.99
C LYS A 116 -13.78 2.89 22.31
N GLU A 117 -14.80 3.52 22.87
CA GLU A 117 -16.07 2.91 23.26
C GLU A 117 -16.79 2.31 22.05
N ARG A 118 -16.81 3.05 20.92
CA ARG A 118 -17.45 2.60 19.68
C ARG A 118 -16.70 1.45 19.01
N VAL A 119 -15.38 1.46 19.07
CA VAL A 119 -14.55 0.34 18.58
C VAL A 119 -14.87 -0.94 19.36
N VAL A 120 -14.96 -0.84 20.69
CA VAL A 120 -15.31 -1.99 21.55
C VAL A 120 -16.70 -2.53 21.23
N LEU A 121 -17.70 -1.66 21.02
CA LEU A 121 -19.05 -2.07 20.62
C LEU A 121 -19.05 -2.81 19.28
N THR A 122 -18.31 -2.29 18.29
CA THR A 122 -18.18 -2.90 16.95
C THR A 122 -17.56 -4.29 17.03
N LEU A 123 -16.50 -4.44 17.84
CA LEU A 123 -15.86 -5.75 18.08
C LEU A 123 -16.80 -6.75 18.76
N LYS A 124 -17.62 -6.30 19.74
CA LYS A 124 -18.61 -7.16 20.40
C LYS A 124 -19.67 -7.65 19.41
N ALA A 125 -20.21 -6.76 18.59
CA ALA A 125 -21.21 -7.11 17.56
C ALA A 125 -20.63 -8.12 16.56
N THR A 126 -19.44 -7.85 16.02
CA THR A 126 -18.75 -8.73 15.07
C THR A 126 -18.47 -10.12 15.67
N ARG A 127 -18.07 -10.20 16.94
CA ARG A 127 -17.86 -11.48 17.64
C ARG A 127 -19.16 -12.27 17.79
N GLN A 128 -20.27 -11.62 18.08
CA GLN A 128 -21.57 -12.28 18.18
C GLN A 128 -22.04 -12.82 16.83
N GLU A 129 -21.89 -12.04 15.77
CA GLU A 129 -22.22 -12.47 14.40
C GLU A 129 -21.37 -13.67 13.96
N ASN A 130 -20.06 -13.62 14.17
CA ASN A 130 -19.17 -14.75 13.90
C ASN A 130 -19.56 -16.01 14.69
N LYS A 131 -20.01 -15.86 15.93
CA LYS A 131 -20.49 -17.00 16.74
C LYS A 131 -21.75 -17.61 16.14
N LYS A 132 -22.68 -16.79 15.63
CA LYS A 132 -23.90 -17.26 14.95
C LYS A 132 -23.57 -17.99 13.64
N LEU A 133 -22.75 -17.38 12.79
CA LEU A 133 -22.33 -17.96 11.51
C LEU A 133 -21.57 -19.29 11.70
N LYS A 134 -20.76 -19.39 12.75
CA LYS A 134 -20.07 -20.64 13.08
C LYS A 134 -21.05 -21.76 13.46
N ALA A 135 -22.02 -21.45 14.33
CA ALA A 135 -23.05 -22.43 14.72
C ALA A 135 -23.92 -22.87 13.53
N GLU A 136 -24.21 -21.97 12.60
CA GLU A 136 -24.94 -22.28 11.37
C GLU A 136 -24.11 -23.19 10.44
N ASN A 137 -22.82 -22.89 10.25
CA ASN A 137 -21.91 -23.77 9.50
C ASN A 137 -21.81 -25.16 10.12
N ASP A 138 -21.67 -25.24 11.44
CA ASP A 138 -21.60 -26.52 12.15
C ASP A 138 -22.89 -27.34 11.94
N ARG A 139 -24.06 -26.67 11.97
CA ARG A 139 -25.35 -27.29 11.68
C ARG A 139 -25.44 -27.80 10.24
N LEU A 140 -25.06 -26.98 9.25
CA LEU A 140 -25.08 -27.36 7.84
C LEU A 140 -24.13 -28.52 7.55
N THR A 141 -22.94 -28.50 8.18
CA THR A 141 -21.95 -29.59 8.07
C THR A 141 -22.52 -30.89 8.62
N LYS A 142 -23.20 -30.84 9.77
CA LYS A 142 -23.86 -32.01 10.34
C LYS A 142 -24.98 -32.55 9.44
N GLN A 143 -25.82 -31.69 8.88
CA GLN A 143 -26.85 -32.09 7.92
C GLN A 143 -26.25 -32.72 6.65
N LEU A 144 -25.13 -32.19 6.16
CA LEU A 144 -24.42 -32.76 5.03
C LEU A 144 -23.83 -34.14 5.38
N GLN A 145 -23.24 -34.31 6.56
CA GLN A 145 -22.73 -35.60 7.04
C GLN A 145 -23.84 -36.64 7.18
N GLU A 146 -25.00 -36.25 7.72
CA GLU A 146 -26.18 -37.13 7.83
C GLU A 146 -26.72 -37.52 6.44
N ALA A 147 -26.76 -36.58 5.50
CA ALA A 147 -27.16 -36.84 4.12
C ALA A 147 -26.14 -37.72 3.38
N LEU A 148 -24.84 -37.53 3.64
CA LEU A 148 -23.78 -38.40 3.12
C LEU A 148 -23.94 -39.80 3.70
N HIS A 149 -24.01 -40.00 5.01
CA HIS A 149 -24.17 -41.32 5.62
C HIS A 149 -25.44 -42.05 5.14
N LYS A 150 -26.52 -41.32 4.84
CA LYS A 150 -27.76 -41.90 4.32
C LYS A 150 -27.67 -42.31 2.85
N ASN A 151 -26.86 -41.61 2.05
CA ASN A 151 -26.76 -41.78 0.60
C ASN A 151 -25.43 -42.38 0.13
N SER A 152 -24.47 -42.57 1.03
CA SER A 152 -23.15 -43.13 0.72
C SER A 152 -23.17 -44.63 0.85
N VAL A 153 -22.61 -45.30 -0.14
CA VAL A 153 -22.20 -46.70 -0.04
C VAL A 153 -20.82 -46.70 0.64
N ASP A 154 -20.67 -47.47 1.72
CA ASP A 154 -19.35 -47.69 2.34
C ASP A 154 -18.44 -48.33 1.29
N VAL A 155 -17.43 -47.59 0.87
CA VAL A 155 -16.36 -48.13 0.05
C VAL A 155 -15.47 -48.93 1.01
N GLN A 156 -15.55 -50.25 0.91
CA GLN A 156 -14.81 -51.18 1.77
C GLN A 156 -13.30 -50.86 1.77
N GLU A 157 -12.62 -51.20 2.88
CA GLU A 157 -11.17 -51.04 3.08
C GLU A 157 -10.31 -51.65 1.95
N ASP A 158 -10.90 -52.51 1.12
CA ASP A 158 -10.31 -53.14 -0.07
C ASP A 158 -9.90 -52.14 -1.18
N LEU A 159 -10.41 -50.91 -1.21
CA LEU A 159 -10.05 -49.94 -2.28
C LEU A 159 -8.59 -49.49 -2.20
N SER A 160 -7.99 -49.47 -1.00
CA SER A 160 -6.56 -49.17 -0.84
C SER A 160 -5.68 -50.26 -1.47
N ASP A 161 -6.10 -51.53 -1.36
CA ASP A 161 -5.41 -52.67 -1.94
C ASP A 161 -5.67 -52.80 -3.45
N ASP A 162 -6.85 -52.41 -3.92
CA ASP A 162 -7.18 -52.37 -5.35
C ASP A 162 -6.39 -51.30 -6.09
N LEU A 163 -6.19 -50.12 -5.50
CA LEU A 163 -5.31 -49.10 -6.08
C LEU A 163 -3.85 -49.59 -6.20
N MET A 164 -3.39 -50.47 -5.30
CA MET A 164 -2.06 -51.10 -5.42
C MET A 164 -1.99 -52.06 -6.61
N LYS A 165 -2.98 -52.96 -6.73
CA LYS A 165 -3.06 -53.91 -7.84
C LYS A 165 -3.18 -53.19 -9.18
N ILE A 166 -3.95 -52.10 -9.24
CA ILE A 166 -4.11 -51.28 -10.44
C ILE A 166 -2.77 -50.69 -10.85
N PHE A 167 -1.99 -50.11 -9.92
CA PHE A 167 -0.72 -49.48 -10.24
C PHE A 167 0.40 -50.48 -10.59
N ASP A 168 0.45 -51.61 -9.90
CA ASP A 168 1.39 -52.70 -10.21
C ASP A 168 1.07 -53.35 -11.57
N GLY A 169 -0.18 -53.26 -12.04
CA GLY A 169 -0.61 -53.68 -13.37
C GLY A 169 -0.44 -52.67 -14.49
N VAL A 170 -0.04 -51.41 -14.21
CA VAL A 170 0.19 -50.41 -15.26
C VAL A 170 1.55 -50.66 -15.96
N PRO A 171 1.60 -50.75 -17.30
CA PRO A 171 2.85 -50.88 -18.03
C PRO A 171 3.84 -49.76 -17.67
N GLN A 172 5.04 -50.13 -17.24
CA GLN A 172 6.05 -49.17 -16.76
C GLN A 172 6.50 -48.14 -17.81
N GLU A 173 6.26 -48.44 -19.09
CA GLU A 173 6.63 -47.58 -20.24
C GLU A 173 5.91 -46.22 -20.23
N ASN A 174 4.75 -46.11 -19.58
CA ASN A 174 3.94 -44.88 -19.54
C ASN A 174 4.06 -44.08 -18.23
N ILE A 175 4.88 -44.54 -17.27
CA ILE A 175 5.00 -43.92 -15.94
C ILE A 175 6.31 -43.15 -15.83
N THR A 176 6.23 -41.82 -15.67
CA THR A 176 7.43 -41.02 -15.44
C THR A 176 8.10 -41.38 -14.10
N PRO A 177 9.44 -41.22 -13.98
CA PRO A 177 10.14 -41.48 -12.71
C PRO A 177 9.55 -40.72 -11.52
N PHE A 178 9.09 -39.49 -11.74
CA PHE A 178 8.45 -38.69 -10.70
C PHE A 178 7.06 -39.23 -10.31
N MET A 179 6.25 -39.69 -11.26
CA MET A 179 4.93 -40.30 -10.94
C MET A 179 5.10 -41.53 -10.06
N ARG A 180 6.09 -42.37 -10.37
CA ARG A 180 6.44 -43.53 -9.53
C ARG A 180 6.85 -43.10 -8.13
N LEU A 181 7.81 -42.17 -8.02
CA LEU A 181 8.27 -41.65 -6.73
C LEU A 181 7.12 -41.04 -5.93
N PHE A 182 6.28 -40.24 -6.58
CA PHE A 182 5.12 -39.60 -5.96
C PHE A 182 4.17 -40.64 -5.38
N TRP A 183 3.82 -41.67 -6.15
CA TRP A 183 2.90 -42.71 -5.71
C TRP A 183 3.48 -43.57 -4.59
N THR A 184 4.74 -44.00 -4.72
CA THR A 184 5.45 -44.75 -3.66
C THR A 184 5.46 -43.98 -2.33
N GLU A 185 5.73 -42.68 -2.39
CA GLU A 185 5.71 -41.83 -1.20
C GLU A 185 4.28 -41.60 -0.68
N GLN A 186 3.27 -41.42 -1.53
CA GLN A 186 1.87 -41.35 -1.09
C GLN A 186 1.44 -42.62 -0.34
N MET A 187 1.78 -43.80 -0.85
CA MET A 187 1.48 -45.07 -0.20
C MET A 187 2.15 -45.18 1.17
N LYS A 188 3.43 -44.82 1.25
CA LYS A 188 4.17 -44.75 2.52
C LYS A 188 3.49 -43.81 3.52
N TYR A 189 2.93 -42.69 3.06
CA TYR A 189 2.28 -41.72 3.94
C TYR A 189 0.92 -42.20 4.43
N ILE A 190 0.15 -42.87 3.58
CA ILE A 190 -1.15 -43.46 3.94
C ILE A 190 -0.97 -44.57 4.97
N ARG A 191 0.01 -45.46 4.77
CA ARG A 191 0.30 -46.58 5.68
C ARG A 191 0.94 -46.16 7.01
N CYS A 192 1.37 -44.92 7.14
CA CYS A 192 2.04 -44.44 8.34
C CYS A 192 1.02 -44.27 9.48
N THR A 193 1.06 -45.17 10.46
CA THR A 193 0.18 -45.17 11.63
C THR A 193 0.38 -43.94 12.51
N ASN A 194 1.63 -43.47 12.65
CA ASN A 194 1.96 -42.28 13.42
C ASN A 194 2.29 -41.08 12.52
N LYS A 195 1.28 -40.27 12.23
CA LYS A 195 1.40 -39.05 11.42
C LYS A 195 2.42 -38.03 11.96
N LYS A 196 2.79 -38.08 13.25
CA LYS A 196 3.79 -37.17 13.85
C LYS A 196 5.23 -37.52 13.47
N GLN A 197 5.49 -38.76 13.04
CA GLN A 197 6.83 -39.21 12.61
C GLN A 197 7.01 -39.16 11.08
N LEU A 198 5.99 -38.71 10.36
CA LEU A 198 5.99 -38.66 8.91
C LEU A 198 7.02 -37.65 8.40
N ARG A 199 8.02 -38.14 7.66
CA ARG A 199 9.00 -37.31 6.95
C ARG A 199 8.73 -37.37 5.46
N TYR A 200 8.40 -36.22 4.89
CA TYR A 200 8.16 -36.09 3.45
C TYR A 200 9.48 -36.10 2.67
N HIS A 201 9.48 -36.74 1.52
CA HIS A 201 10.63 -36.75 0.63
C HIS A 201 10.86 -35.35 0.02
N PRO A 202 12.12 -34.88 -0.13
CA PRO A 202 12.44 -33.52 -0.60
C PRO A 202 11.82 -33.17 -1.97
N ALA A 203 11.75 -34.15 -2.88
CA ALA A 203 11.12 -33.95 -4.19
C ALA A 203 9.61 -33.65 -4.08
N ILE A 204 8.93 -34.28 -3.12
CA ILE A 204 7.51 -34.04 -2.84
C ILE A 204 7.32 -32.65 -2.24
N ILE A 205 8.19 -32.25 -1.30
CA ILE A 205 8.18 -30.88 -0.75
C ILE A 205 8.33 -29.85 -1.88
N LYS A 206 9.32 -30.01 -2.77
CA LYS A 206 9.54 -29.11 -3.92
C LYS A 206 8.33 -29.06 -4.85
N TYR A 207 7.71 -30.20 -5.15
CA TYR A 207 6.50 -30.27 -5.96
C TYR A 207 5.33 -29.53 -5.29
N CYS A 208 5.09 -29.78 -4.01
CA CYS A 208 4.06 -29.11 -3.22
C CYS A 208 4.29 -27.60 -3.10
N LEU A 209 5.55 -27.15 -2.95
CA LEU A 209 5.90 -25.74 -2.97
C LEU A 209 5.53 -25.08 -4.30
N ASN A 210 5.79 -25.75 -5.44
CA ASN A 210 5.46 -25.24 -6.76
C ASN A 210 3.93 -25.12 -6.95
N ILE A 211 3.16 -26.15 -6.59
CA ILE A 211 1.69 -26.10 -6.64
C ILE A 211 1.17 -24.97 -5.74
N CYS A 212 1.64 -24.90 -4.50
CA CYS A 212 1.19 -23.87 -3.56
C CYS A 212 1.58 -22.46 -4.00
N ALA A 213 2.71 -22.29 -4.70
CA ALA A 213 3.14 -21.01 -5.28
C ALA A 213 2.25 -20.58 -6.44
N LYS A 214 1.75 -21.53 -7.24
CA LYS A 214 0.78 -21.25 -8.32
C LYS A 214 -0.62 -20.97 -7.78
N SER A 215 -1.11 -21.79 -6.85
CA SER A 215 -2.41 -21.60 -6.21
C SER A 215 -2.46 -22.29 -4.85
N SER A 216 -2.43 -21.47 -3.79
CA SER A 216 -2.58 -21.97 -2.42
C SER A 216 -3.98 -22.54 -2.14
N ALA A 217 -5.01 -22.07 -2.86
CA ALA A 217 -6.38 -22.58 -2.76
C ALA A 217 -6.51 -23.97 -3.39
N ALA A 218 -5.99 -24.16 -4.60
CA ALA A 218 -5.96 -25.47 -5.25
C ALA A 218 -5.16 -26.48 -4.40
N TYR A 219 -4.04 -26.05 -3.81
CA TYR A 219 -3.27 -26.89 -2.89
C TYR A 219 -4.09 -27.36 -1.68
N LYS A 220 -4.89 -26.47 -1.07
CA LYS A 220 -5.77 -26.84 0.06
C LYS A 220 -6.84 -27.86 -0.35
N GLN A 221 -7.43 -27.71 -1.53
CA GLN A 221 -8.43 -28.65 -2.03
C GLN A 221 -7.83 -30.01 -2.39
N LEU A 222 -6.59 -30.07 -2.89
CA LEU A 222 -5.92 -31.33 -3.20
C LEU A 222 -5.46 -32.07 -1.96
N LYS A 223 -4.98 -31.33 -0.95
CA LYS A 223 -4.48 -31.88 0.29
C LYS A 223 -5.61 -32.51 1.10
N LEU A 224 -5.41 -33.78 1.46
CA LEU A 224 -6.27 -34.50 2.37
C LEU A 224 -6.36 -33.76 3.71
N ASP A 225 -7.60 -33.48 4.10
CA ASP A 225 -8.00 -32.88 5.36
C ASP A 225 -9.09 -33.73 5.98
N LEU A 226 -8.71 -34.49 7.00
CA LEU A 226 -9.59 -35.44 7.69
C LEU A 226 -10.61 -34.75 8.59
N GLU A 227 -10.35 -33.52 9.03
CA GLU A 227 -11.30 -32.77 9.87
C GLU A 227 -12.49 -32.30 9.02
N ASN A 228 -12.22 -31.89 7.79
CA ASN A 228 -13.22 -31.38 6.86
C ASN A 228 -13.73 -32.44 5.87
N GLY A 229 -13.14 -33.64 5.85
CA GLY A 229 -13.47 -34.71 4.90
C GLY A 229 -13.21 -34.34 3.43
N THR A 230 -12.22 -33.48 3.17
CA THR A 230 -11.92 -32.96 1.82
C THR A 230 -10.51 -33.35 1.35
N GLY A 231 -10.32 -33.33 0.04
CA GLY A 231 -9.03 -33.61 -0.60
C GLY A 231 -8.74 -35.09 -0.80
N VAL A 232 -7.72 -35.36 -1.62
CA VAL A 232 -7.46 -36.70 -2.18
C VAL A 232 -6.03 -37.18 -1.88
N LEU A 233 -5.10 -36.26 -1.62
CA LEU A 233 -3.67 -36.56 -1.54
C LEU A 233 -3.09 -36.26 -0.16
N VAL A 234 -2.28 -37.17 0.38
CA VAL A 234 -1.56 -36.95 1.64
C VAL A 234 -0.39 -36.01 1.40
N LEU A 235 -0.63 -34.70 1.59
CA LEU A 235 0.33 -33.64 1.32
C LEU A 235 0.75 -32.88 2.60
N PRO A 236 1.97 -32.30 2.63
CA PRO A 236 2.44 -31.49 3.75
C PRO A 236 1.48 -30.36 4.13
N SER A 237 1.46 -30.00 5.41
CA SER A 237 0.71 -28.81 5.84
C SER A 237 1.29 -27.54 5.21
N GLN A 238 0.44 -26.52 5.00
CA GLN A 238 0.93 -25.21 4.56
C GLN A 238 1.92 -24.60 5.56
N ARG A 239 1.79 -24.92 6.86
CA ARG A 239 2.77 -24.53 7.87
C ARG A 239 4.14 -25.14 7.59
N THR A 240 4.18 -26.44 7.27
CA THR A 240 5.41 -27.15 6.88
C THR A 240 6.00 -26.53 5.61
N LEU A 241 5.19 -26.29 4.58
CA LEU A 241 5.66 -25.64 3.35
C LEU A 241 6.25 -24.25 3.60
N ARG A 242 5.64 -23.44 4.51
CA ARG A 242 6.18 -22.12 4.87
C ARG A 242 7.58 -22.22 5.50
N GLN A 243 7.85 -23.24 6.30
CA GLN A 243 9.19 -23.46 6.87
C GLN A 243 10.23 -23.74 5.78
N TYR A 244 9.89 -24.55 4.79
CA TYR A 244 10.78 -24.80 3.64
C TYR A 244 10.92 -23.60 2.71
N ARG A 245 9.86 -22.81 2.52
CA ARG A 245 9.89 -21.59 1.71
C ARG A 245 10.83 -20.54 2.30
N ASN A 246 10.80 -20.39 3.62
CA ASN A 246 11.59 -19.37 4.32
C ASN A 246 12.94 -19.93 4.82
N TYR A 247 13.54 -20.85 4.06
CA TYR A 247 14.86 -21.40 4.40
C TYR A 247 15.94 -20.32 4.37
N VAL A 248 15.95 -19.50 3.31
CA VAL A 248 16.70 -18.24 3.28
C VAL A 248 15.78 -17.17 3.82
N LYS A 249 16.18 -16.52 4.91
CA LYS A 249 15.43 -15.39 5.45
C LYS A 249 15.55 -14.21 4.49
N PRO A 250 14.43 -13.61 4.06
CA PRO A 250 14.48 -12.39 3.26
C PRO A 250 14.99 -11.25 4.15
N GLU A 251 16.08 -10.65 3.74
CA GLU A 251 16.69 -9.48 4.38
C GLU A 251 16.77 -8.35 3.35
N HIS A 252 16.72 -7.11 3.81
CA HIS A 252 16.97 -5.97 2.95
C HIS A 252 18.46 -5.92 2.57
N GLY A 253 18.72 -5.48 1.35
CA GLY A 253 20.03 -5.37 0.75
C GLY A 253 20.57 -6.63 0.11
N PHE A 254 21.90 -6.70 0.06
CA PHE A 254 22.64 -7.74 -0.63
C PHE A 254 22.85 -8.93 0.31
N ASN A 255 21.99 -9.93 0.20
CA ASN A 255 22.07 -11.12 1.04
C ASN A 255 23.25 -12.03 0.60
N PRO A 256 24.18 -12.39 1.51
CA PRO A 256 25.33 -13.24 1.18
C PRO A 256 24.94 -14.65 0.71
N GLN A 257 23.88 -15.24 1.29
CA GLN A 257 23.41 -16.57 0.89
C GLN A 257 22.85 -16.55 -0.54
N ILE A 258 22.09 -15.51 -0.88
CA ILE A 258 21.58 -15.29 -2.25
C ILE A 258 22.74 -15.13 -3.24
N THR A 259 23.77 -14.38 -2.85
CA THR A 259 24.97 -14.19 -3.68
C THR A 259 25.67 -15.51 -3.94
N LYS A 260 25.82 -16.34 -2.90
CA LYS A 260 26.42 -17.68 -3.01
C LYS A 260 25.60 -18.59 -3.92
N ASP A 261 24.29 -18.64 -3.73
CA ASP A 261 23.39 -19.46 -4.55
C ASP A 261 23.43 -19.03 -6.03
N LEU A 262 23.51 -17.71 -6.30
CA LEU A 262 23.65 -17.18 -7.65
C LEU A 262 25.01 -17.55 -8.27
N ALA A 263 26.10 -17.48 -7.51
CA ALA A 263 27.42 -17.90 -7.97
C ALA A 263 27.45 -19.40 -8.30
N GLU A 264 26.85 -20.25 -7.46
CA GLU A 264 26.75 -21.70 -7.70
C GLU A 264 25.90 -22.01 -8.94
N MET A 265 24.76 -21.32 -9.11
CA MET A 265 23.88 -21.48 -10.27
C MET A 265 24.56 -21.08 -11.59
N THR A 266 25.48 -20.11 -11.54
CA THR A 266 26.13 -19.53 -12.71
C THR A 266 27.55 -20.06 -12.95
N ALA A 267 28.06 -20.94 -12.08
CA ALA A 267 29.39 -21.53 -12.17
C ALA A 267 29.61 -22.27 -13.51
N GLY A 268 28.58 -22.95 -14.01
CA GLY A 268 28.62 -23.69 -15.28
C GLY A 268 28.39 -22.85 -16.55
N PHE A 269 28.23 -21.53 -16.43
CA PHE A 269 27.91 -20.68 -17.59
C PHE A 269 29.12 -20.51 -18.51
N SER A 270 28.87 -20.58 -19.83
CA SER A 270 29.87 -20.20 -20.83
C SER A 270 30.17 -18.70 -20.76
N SER A 271 31.30 -18.26 -21.32
CA SER A 271 31.69 -16.84 -21.33
C SER A 271 30.61 -15.91 -21.90
N ALA A 272 29.81 -16.40 -22.87
CA ALA A 272 28.71 -15.64 -23.46
C ALA A 272 27.45 -15.61 -22.57
N ASP A 273 27.23 -16.64 -21.74
CA ASP A 273 26.07 -16.71 -20.85
C ASP A 273 26.23 -15.87 -19.58
N LYS A 274 27.49 -15.52 -19.25
CA LYS A 274 27.85 -14.69 -18.10
C LYS A 274 27.48 -13.22 -18.24
N TYR A 275 27.08 -12.75 -19.43
CA TYR A 275 26.66 -11.36 -19.63
C TYR A 275 25.28 -11.09 -19.05
N VAL A 276 25.18 -10.06 -18.21
CA VAL A 276 23.97 -9.69 -17.49
C VAL A 276 23.68 -8.18 -17.57
N SER A 277 22.40 -7.84 -17.46
CA SER A 277 21.89 -6.48 -17.23
C SER A 277 21.37 -6.34 -15.81
N ILE A 278 21.51 -5.15 -15.24
CA ILE A 278 20.88 -4.76 -13.98
C ILE A 278 19.64 -3.92 -14.32
N VAL A 279 18.48 -4.29 -13.80
CA VAL A 279 17.25 -3.48 -13.90
C VAL A 279 16.96 -2.91 -12.53
N ILE A 280 16.80 -1.59 -12.46
CA ILE A 280 16.52 -0.86 -11.21
C ILE A 280 15.13 -0.25 -11.36
N ASP A 281 14.26 -0.57 -10.42
CA ASP A 281 12.93 0.02 -10.33
C ASP A 281 12.51 0.17 -8.87
N GLU A 282 11.59 1.11 -8.61
CA GLU A 282 11.10 1.44 -7.28
C GLU A 282 9.57 1.31 -7.26
N MET A 283 9.06 0.47 -6.36
CA MET A 283 7.62 0.21 -6.22
C MET A 283 7.05 0.90 -4.98
N LYS A 284 5.92 1.59 -5.14
CA LYS A 284 5.16 2.14 -4.01
C LYS A 284 4.59 1.00 -3.15
N VAL A 285 4.77 1.09 -1.84
CA VAL A 285 4.18 0.17 -0.85
C VAL A 285 3.35 0.94 0.16
N GLN A 286 2.49 0.24 0.90
CA GLN A 286 1.75 0.83 2.00
C GLN A 286 2.69 1.06 3.19
N GLU A 287 2.72 2.28 3.70
CA GLU A 287 3.46 2.65 4.90
C GLU A 287 2.76 2.05 6.13
N ASP A 288 3.41 1.08 6.77
CA ASP A 288 2.88 0.43 7.98
C ASP A 288 4.02 -0.25 8.76
N LEU A 289 3.76 -0.56 10.02
CA LEU A 289 4.68 -1.31 10.89
C LEU A 289 4.15 -2.73 11.13
N VAL A 290 4.96 -3.72 10.78
CA VAL A 290 4.65 -5.13 10.93
C VAL A 290 5.61 -5.78 11.92
N TRP A 291 5.05 -6.38 12.97
CA TRP A 291 5.84 -7.17 13.91
C TRP A 291 6.10 -8.58 13.36
N ASP A 292 7.36 -8.88 13.04
CA ASP A 292 7.73 -10.26 12.73
C ASP A 292 7.91 -11.07 14.02
N ARG A 293 7.04 -12.05 14.22
CA ARG A 293 7.10 -12.96 15.37
C ARG A 293 8.33 -13.86 15.35
N SER A 294 8.96 -14.05 14.18
CA SER A 294 10.06 -14.99 14.01
C SER A 294 11.42 -14.36 14.35
N SER A 295 11.68 -13.13 13.91
CA SER A 295 12.85 -12.36 14.33
C SER A 295 12.64 -11.62 15.64
N GLY A 296 11.38 -11.28 15.99
CA GLY A 296 11.08 -10.38 17.10
C GLY A 296 11.37 -8.91 16.77
N GLU A 297 11.45 -8.58 15.48
CA GLU A 297 11.77 -7.24 15.00
C GLU A 297 10.53 -6.55 14.43
N LEU A 298 10.54 -5.22 14.50
CA LEU A 298 9.53 -4.37 13.91
C LEU A 298 10.00 -3.96 12.51
N ILE A 299 9.28 -4.41 11.48
CA ILE A 299 9.56 -4.17 10.07
C ILE A 299 8.70 -3.00 9.57
N GLY A 300 9.26 -2.14 8.73
CA GLY A 300 8.52 -1.06 8.08
C GLY A 300 9.28 0.27 8.02
N PHE A 301 10.44 0.36 8.67
CA PHE A 301 11.34 1.51 8.59
C PHE A 301 12.16 1.51 7.30
N LEU A 302 12.80 2.65 7.02
CA LEU A 302 13.78 2.75 5.94
C LEU A 302 14.98 1.84 6.20
N ASP A 303 15.39 1.08 5.19
CA ASP A 303 16.50 0.14 5.28
C ASP A 303 17.18 -0.08 3.93
N LEU A 304 18.43 0.39 3.82
CA LEU A 304 19.29 0.17 2.67
C LEU A 304 20.18 -1.08 2.81
N GLY A 305 19.88 -1.97 3.77
CA GLY A 305 20.51 -3.26 3.96
C GLY A 305 21.97 -3.20 4.40
N ASN A 306 22.42 -2.05 4.91
CA ASN A 306 23.72 -1.91 5.53
C ASN A 306 23.67 -0.80 6.56
N GLU A 307 24.04 -1.12 7.80
CA GLU A 307 23.94 -0.18 8.92
C GLU A 307 24.73 1.11 8.65
N SER A 308 25.99 1.03 8.23
CA SER A 308 26.80 2.22 7.90
C SER A 308 26.19 3.09 6.79
N MET A 309 25.48 2.48 5.83
CA MET A 309 24.78 3.22 4.78
C MET A 309 23.51 3.87 5.29
N ASN A 310 22.80 3.18 6.17
CA ASN A 310 21.65 3.72 6.87
C ASN A 310 22.08 4.93 7.70
N GLU A 311 23.17 4.84 8.48
CA GLU A 311 23.62 5.94 9.34
C GLU A 311 24.07 7.19 8.55
N SER A 312 24.67 6.98 7.38
CA SER A 312 25.25 8.07 6.59
C SER A 312 24.27 8.73 5.62
N THR A 313 23.18 8.06 5.26
CA THR A 313 22.25 8.56 4.22
C THR A 313 20.80 8.72 4.68
N ILE A 314 20.38 8.04 5.75
CA ILE A 314 19.02 8.15 6.30
C ILE A 314 19.05 9.17 7.45
N THR A 315 18.41 10.31 7.25
CA THR A 315 18.35 11.39 8.25
C THR A 315 17.41 11.07 9.41
N ASP A 316 16.33 10.35 9.13
CA ASP A 316 15.29 9.97 10.09
C ASP A 316 15.07 8.46 10.05
N ARG A 317 15.58 7.76 11.06
CA ARG A 317 15.49 6.29 11.15
C ARG A 317 14.10 5.79 11.55
N GLU A 318 13.26 6.66 12.11
CA GLU A 318 11.89 6.30 12.52
C GLU A 318 10.90 6.47 11.37
N LYS A 319 11.35 7.01 10.24
CA LYS A 319 10.53 7.19 9.05
C LYS A 319 10.15 5.83 8.45
N LEU A 320 8.87 5.72 8.09
CA LEU A 320 8.34 4.53 7.43
C LEU A 320 8.74 4.50 5.95
N ALA A 321 9.02 3.30 5.47
CA ALA A 321 9.24 3.04 4.07
C ALA A 321 7.92 3.15 3.30
N SER A 322 7.93 3.99 2.27
CA SER A 322 6.79 4.17 1.36
C SER A 322 7.04 3.54 -0.01
N HIS A 323 8.27 3.12 -0.26
CA HIS A 323 8.71 2.50 -1.50
C HIS A 323 9.70 1.35 -1.22
N VAL A 324 9.78 0.41 -2.17
CA VAL A 324 10.81 -0.63 -2.18
C VAL A 324 11.57 -0.55 -3.50
N MET A 325 12.86 -0.25 -3.43
CA MET A 325 13.75 -0.27 -4.59
C MET A 325 14.29 -1.67 -4.80
N VAL A 326 14.21 -2.19 -6.03
CA VAL A 326 14.62 -3.56 -6.37
C VAL A 326 15.69 -3.52 -7.45
N PHE A 327 16.73 -4.34 -7.24
CA PHE A 327 17.76 -4.63 -8.23
C PHE A 327 17.51 -6.02 -8.79
N LEU A 328 17.05 -6.07 -10.04
CA LEU A 328 16.81 -7.30 -10.78
C LEU A 328 18.00 -7.58 -11.69
N VAL A 329 18.60 -8.77 -11.57
CA VAL A 329 19.66 -9.22 -12.47
C VAL A 329 19.05 -10.12 -13.53
N LYS A 330 19.30 -9.80 -14.80
CA LYS A 330 18.78 -10.55 -15.94
C LYS A 330 19.91 -10.91 -16.89
N SER A 331 19.97 -12.17 -17.30
CA SER A 331 20.91 -12.58 -18.34
C SER A 331 20.48 -12.04 -19.69
N ILE A 332 21.47 -11.70 -20.52
CA ILE A 332 21.26 -11.24 -21.88
C ILE A 332 20.90 -12.41 -22.80
N LYS A 333 21.53 -13.57 -22.57
CA LYS A 333 21.47 -14.71 -23.48
C LYS A 333 20.49 -15.80 -23.01
N ASN A 334 20.40 -16.03 -21.70
CA ASN A 334 19.58 -17.11 -21.15
C ASN A 334 18.40 -16.58 -20.33
N LYS A 335 17.55 -17.50 -19.86
CA LYS A 335 16.32 -17.17 -19.12
C LYS A 335 16.55 -16.80 -17.65
N LEU A 336 17.80 -16.69 -17.19
CA LEU A 336 18.11 -16.31 -15.82
C LEU A 336 17.56 -14.90 -15.55
N SER A 337 16.67 -14.82 -14.57
CA SER A 337 16.08 -13.58 -14.07
C SER A 337 15.96 -13.73 -12.55
N PHE A 338 16.63 -12.86 -11.82
CA PHE A 338 16.85 -13.06 -10.39
C PHE A 338 16.75 -11.74 -9.63
N SER A 339 15.78 -11.63 -8.70
CA SER A 339 15.66 -10.47 -7.81
C SER A 339 16.80 -10.47 -6.81
N PHE A 340 17.84 -9.70 -7.10
CA PHE A 340 19.13 -9.82 -6.44
C PHE A 340 19.19 -9.10 -5.09
N ALA A 341 18.61 -7.90 -5.02
CA ALA A 341 18.52 -7.13 -3.78
C ALA A 341 17.25 -6.27 -3.77
N ASN A 342 16.76 -5.96 -2.57
CA ASN A 342 15.66 -5.03 -2.36
C ASN A 342 15.99 -4.11 -1.18
N PHE A 343 15.48 -2.88 -1.20
CA PHE A 343 15.78 -1.85 -0.22
C PHE A 343 14.50 -1.10 0.14
N ALA A 344 14.26 -0.91 1.43
CA ALA A 344 13.10 -0.16 1.93
C ALA A 344 13.44 1.34 1.96
N THR A 345 12.65 2.15 1.27
CA THR A 345 12.98 3.55 0.94
C THR A 345 11.73 4.42 0.99
N ASP A 346 11.91 5.74 0.94
CA ASP A 346 10.83 6.73 0.79
C ASP A 346 10.95 7.53 -0.53
N GLY A 347 11.64 6.96 -1.52
CA GLY A 347 12.11 7.65 -2.72
C GLY A 347 13.63 7.69 -2.74
N ALA A 348 14.26 6.68 -3.30
CA ALA A 348 15.72 6.56 -3.31
C ALA A 348 16.40 7.77 -4.00
N SER A 349 17.34 8.40 -3.29
CA SER A 349 18.13 9.50 -3.83
C SER A 349 19.14 8.99 -4.88
N ALA A 350 19.52 9.88 -5.80
CA ALA A 350 20.54 9.56 -6.82
C ALA A 350 21.87 9.06 -6.22
N ALA A 351 22.26 9.59 -5.06
CA ALA A 351 23.48 9.18 -4.36
C ALA A 351 23.36 7.76 -3.78
N GLN A 352 22.21 7.44 -3.15
CA GLN A 352 21.93 6.09 -2.65
C GLN A 352 21.91 5.08 -3.80
N ILE A 353 21.22 5.39 -4.91
CA ILE A 353 21.18 4.54 -6.10
C ILE A 353 22.60 4.33 -6.64
N HIS A 354 23.43 5.37 -6.72
CA HIS A 354 24.80 5.28 -7.20
C HIS A 354 25.67 4.34 -6.35
N LEU A 355 25.61 4.47 -5.03
CA LEU A 355 26.36 3.63 -4.09
C LEU A 355 25.92 2.16 -4.17
N LEU A 356 24.61 1.92 -4.14
CA LEU A 356 24.04 0.57 -4.23
C LEU A 356 24.31 -0.07 -5.60
N PHE A 357 24.26 0.71 -6.67
CA PHE A 357 24.60 0.25 -8.01
C PHE A 357 26.03 -0.25 -8.09
N TRP A 358 27.03 0.53 -7.67
CA TRP A 358 28.42 0.07 -7.72
C TRP A 358 28.70 -1.09 -6.77
N LYS A 359 28.03 -1.16 -5.62
CA LYS A 359 28.09 -2.34 -4.75
C LYS A 359 27.51 -3.59 -5.43
N CYS A 360 26.39 -3.44 -6.15
CA CYS A 360 25.80 -4.52 -6.95
C CYS A 360 26.77 -5.02 -8.03
N VAL A 361 27.35 -4.09 -8.81
CA VAL A 361 28.34 -4.42 -9.84
C VAL A 361 29.55 -5.14 -9.24
N ALA A 362 30.06 -4.68 -8.09
CA ALA A 362 31.17 -5.32 -7.39
C ALA A 362 30.89 -6.79 -7.08
N ILE A 363 29.72 -7.06 -6.48
CA ILE A 363 29.36 -8.43 -6.08
C ILE A 363 29.17 -9.32 -7.31
N LEU A 364 28.52 -8.81 -8.36
CA LEU A 364 28.27 -9.60 -9.57
C LEU A 364 29.57 -9.93 -10.32
N GLU A 365 30.47 -8.95 -10.50
CA GLU A 365 31.72 -9.14 -11.23
C GLU A 365 32.72 -9.98 -10.42
N ILE A 366 32.92 -9.68 -9.13
CA ILE A 366 33.96 -10.30 -8.31
C ILE A 366 33.49 -11.65 -7.75
N SER A 367 32.31 -11.68 -7.12
CA SER A 367 31.85 -12.87 -6.38
C SER A 367 31.15 -13.88 -7.29
N CYS A 368 30.26 -13.40 -8.17
CA CYS A 368 29.47 -14.26 -9.06
C CYS A 368 30.14 -14.53 -10.42
N GLN A 369 31.22 -13.80 -10.76
CA GLN A 369 31.88 -13.87 -12.06
C GLN A 369 30.92 -13.61 -13.25
N LEU A 370 29.93 -12.74 -13.02
CA LEU A 370 28.95 -12.30 -14.01
C LEU A 370 29.37 -10.94 -14.57
N LYS A 371 29.29 -10.81 -15.89
CA LYS A 371 29.74 -9.65 -16.66
C LYS A 371 28.61 -8.65 -16.84
N VAL A 372 28.60 -7.57 -16.07
CA VAL A 372 27.61 -6.50 -16.18
C VAL A 372 27.89 -5.66 -17.44
N ILE A 373 26.90 -5.53 -18.31
CA ILE A 373 27.05 -4.74 -19.56
C ILE A 373 26.14 -3.53 -19.64
N CYS A 374 24.99 -3.56 -18.97
CA CYS A 374 24.08 -2.43 -18.99
C CYS A 374 23.19 -2.38 -17.76
N THR A 375 22.66 -1.18 -17.53
CA THR A 375 21.65 -0.91 -16.53
C THR A 375 20.43 -0.32 -17.20
N VAL A 376 19.26 -0.85 -16.85
CA VAL A 376 17.96 -0.32 -17.29
C VAL A 376 17.25 0.33 -16.12
N SER A 377 16.80 1.57 -16.31
CA SER A 377 15.97 2.27 -15.33
C SER A 377 14.98 3.20 -16.04
N ASP A 378 13.98 3.66 -15.30
CA ASP A 378 13.01 4.62 -15.82
C ASP A 378 13.61 6.02 -16.01
N GLY A 379 12.80 6.91 -16.59
CA GLY A 379 13.16 8.32 -16.78
C GLY A 379 12.94 9.20 -15.54
N ALA A 380 12.98 8.69 -14.31
CA ALA A 380 12.85 9.55 -13.13
C ALA A 380 14.00 10.57 -13.02
N SER A 381 13.74 11.70 -12.35
CA SER A 381 14.76 12.75 -12.16
C SER A 381 15.96 12.24 -11.34
N THR A 382 15.69 11.40 -10.33
CA THR A 382 16.70 10.72 -9.50
C THR A 382 17.57 9.79 -10.33
N ASN A 383 16.96 8.93 -11.16
CA ASN A 383 17.66 8.02 -12.07
C ASN A 383 18.53 8.77 -13.09
N ARG A 384 18.01 9.85 -13.70
CA ARG A 384 18.82 10.70 -14.58
C ARG A 384 20.01 11.34 -13.87
N LYS A 385 19.84 11.77 -12.61
CA LYS A 385 20.93 12.35 -11.82
C LYS A 385 21.97 11.29 -11.46
N PHE A 386 21.54 10.07 -11.11
CA PHE A 386 22.43 8.92 -10.93
C PHE A 386 23.27 8.63 -12.18
N ILE A 387 22.66 8.62 -13.37
CA ILE A 387 23.38 8.42 -14.62
C ILE A 387 24.44 9.52 -14.81
N LYS A 388 24.08 10.79 -14.60
CA LYS A 388 25.01 11.92 -14.68
C LYS A 388 26.15 11.88 -13.67
N MET A 389 25.93 11.30 -12.48
CA MET A 389 27.00 11.12 -11.48
C MET A 389 28.10 10.19 -11.94
N ASN A 390 27.84 9.34 -12.95
CA ASN A 390 28.86 8.48 -13.56
C ASN A 390 29.63 9.18 -14.69
N LYS A 391 29.39 10.48 -14.95
CA LYS A 391 30.15 11.28 -15.90
C LYS A 391 31.58 11.49 -15.37
N GLY A 392 32.58 11.30 -16.22
CA GLY A 392 34.00 11.49 -15.86
C GLY A 392 34.71 10.23 -15.35
N VAL A 393 34.01 9.09 -15.25
CA VAL A 393 34.65 7.77 -15.05
C VAL A 393 35.18 7.20 -16.39
N ASP A 394 34.70 7.75 -17.51
CA ASP A 394 35.17 7.48 -18.88
C ASP A 394 36.04 8.69 -19.31
N ASP A 395 37.37 8.55 -19.19
CA ASP A 395 38.38 9.62 -19.34
C ASP A 395 38.49 10.23 -20.75
N GLU A 396 37.74 9.76 -21.76
CA GLU A 396 38.13 10.00 -23.16
C GLU A 396 37.31 11.02 -23.97
N LYS A 397 36.21 11.60 -23.47
CA LYS A 397 35.58 12.82 -24.05
C LYS A 397 34.37 13.24 -23.22
N CYS A 398 34.36 14.49 -22.78
CA CYS A 398 33.22 15.08 -22.09
C CYS A 398 32.09 15.38 -23.10
N THR A 399 31.30 14.36 -23.46
CA THR A 399 30.02 14.60 -24.13
C THR A 399 29.00 15.13 -23.12
N ASP A 400 28.05 15.96 -23.57
CA ASP A 400 26.99 16.48 -22.68
C ASP A 400 26.05 15.40 -22.16
N VAL A 401 25.98 14.26 -22.87
CA VAL A 401 25.14 13.12 -22.52
C VAL A 401 25.99 12.00 -21.94
N THR A 402 25.64 11.54 -20.74
CA THR A 402 26.21 10.34 -20.10
C THR A 402 25.34 9.14 -20.47
N TYR A 403 25.87 8.23 -21.28
CA TYR A 403 25.18 7.01 -21.73
C TYR A 403 25.95 5.73 -21.43
N ARG A 404 27.20 5.85 -20.96
CA ARG A 404 28.05 4.74 -20.51
C ARG A 404 29.00 5.20 -19.42
N THR A 405 29.59 4.23 -18.71
CA THR A 405 30.66 4.43 -17.73
C THR A 405 31.64 3.27 -17.78
N LYS A 406 32.92 3.51 -17.49
CA LYS A 406 33.93 2.45 -17.39
C LYS A 406 33.63 1.59 -16.16
N ASN A 407 33.64 0.27 -16.30
CA ASN A 407 33.36 -0.61 -15.17
C ASN A 407 34.56 -0.61 -14.19
N LEU A 408 34.34 -0.14 -12.96
CA LEU A 408 35.37 -0.04 -11.92
C LEU A 408 35.98 -1.39 -11.54
N TYR A 409 35.24 -2.49 -11.73
CA TYR A 409 35.67 -3.84 -11.37
C TYR A 409 36.08 -4.68 -12.59
N ALA A 410 35.92 -4.13 -13.79
CA ALA A 410 36.38 -4.71 -15.05
C ALA A 410 36.74 -3.59 -16.05
N PRO A 411 37.90 -2.93 -15.89
CA PRO A 411 38.26 -1.73 -16.65
C PRO A 411 38.32 -1.91 -18.17
N ASP A 412 38.36 -3.15 -18.66
CA ASP A 412 38.31 -3.54 -20.07
C ASP A 412 36.90 -3.39 -20.70
N ARG A 413 35.86 -3.15 -19.89
CA ARG A 413 34.46 -3.10 -20.32
C ARG A 413 33.74 -1.85 -19.85
N TYR A 414 32.78 -1.44 -20.67
CA TYR A 414 31.83 -0.38 -20.35
C TYR A 414 30.51 -0.95 -19.84
N ILE A 415 29.86 -0.20 -18.96
CA ILE A 415 28.45 -0.39 -18.59
C ILE A 415 27.64 0.70 -19.28
N TYR A 416 26.64 0.31 -20.06
CA TYR A 416 25.74 1.22 -20.77
C TYR A 416 24.47 1.52 -19.97
N PHE A 417 24.05 2.78 -19.95
CA PHE A 417 22.80 3.21 -19.32
C PHE A 417 21.69 3.26 -20.37
N ILE A 418 20.64 2.48 -20.15
CA ILE A 418 19.51 2.35 -21.06
C ILE A 418 18.25 2.82 -20.33
N ALA A 419 17.54 3.78 -20.93
CA ALA A 419 16.23 4.17 -20.43
C ALA A 419 15.18 3.12 -20.84
N ASP A 420 14.21 2.84 -19.98
CA ASP A 420 13.12 1.91 -20.29
C ASP A 420 12.31 2.37 -21.52
N PRO A 421 12.35 1.63 -22.66
CA PRO A 421 11.70 2.07 -23.89
C PRO A 421 10.16 2.21 -23.79
N PRO A 422 9.41 1.27 -23.18
CA PRO A 422 7.99 1.46 -22.87
C PRO A 422 7.67 2.77 -22.14
N HIS A 423 8.46 3.15 -21.14
CA HIS A 423 8.33 4.42 -20.44
C HIS A 423 8.62 5.63 -21.34
N LEU A 424 9.60 5.56 -22.25
CA LEU A 424 9.84 6.62 -23.23
C LEU A 424 8.65 6.83 -24.17
N ILE A 425 8.04 5.76 -24.68
CA ILE A 425 6.87 5.84 -25.56
C ILE A 425 5.70 6.51 -24.84
N LYS A 426 5.40 6.09 -23.60
CA LYS A 426 4.37 6.73 -22.75
C LYS A 426 4.66 8.22 -22.54
N THR A 427 5.93 8.56 -22.27
CA THR A 427 6.36 9.93 -22.01
C THR A 427 6.20 10.81 -23.24
N ALA A 428 6.60 10.32 -24.42
CA ALA A 428 6.42 11.03 -25.69
C ALA A 428 4.93 11.29 -25.99
N ARG A 429 4.07 10.27 -25.85
CA ARG A 429 2.61 10.45 -25.98
C ARG A 429 2.07 11.48 -24.99
N ASN A 430 2.48 11.40 -23.71
CA ASN A 430 2.03 12.34 -22.68
C ASN A 430 2.49 13.77 -22.93
N ALA A 431 3.69 13.94 -23.50
CA ALA A 431 4.19 15.25 -23.92
C ALA A 431 3.33 15.80 -25.07
N LEU A 432 2.97 14.97 -26.05
CA LEU A 432 2.12 15.38 -27.16
C LEU A 432 0.70 15.74 -26.68
N TRP A 433 0.15 14.95 -25.76
CA TRP A 433 -1.15 15.21 -25.14
C TRP A 433 -1.20 16.55 -24.39
N LYS A 434 -0.09 16.93 -23.75
CA LYS A 434 0.03 18.21 -23.03
C LYS A 434 0.43 19.38 -23.93
N SER A 435 0.92 19.11 -25.14
CA SER A 435 1.41 20.13 -26.08
C SER A 435 0.30 21.10 -26.46
N GLY A 436 0.50 22.39 -26.18
CA GLY A 436 -0.47 23.45 -26.48
C GLY A 436 -1.74 23.45 -25.62
N ASN A 437 -1.78 22.69 -24.52
CA ASN A 437 -2.81 22.88 -23.50
C ASN A 437 -2.40 24.04 -22.56
N ASP A 438 -3.35 24.90 -22.21
CA ASP A 438 -3.18 26.12 -21.39
C ASP A 438 -2.46 25.88 -20.05
N ILE A 439 -2.42 24.63 -19.59
CA ILE A 439 -1.86 24.21 -18.31
C ILE A 439 -0.35 23.93 -18.39
N SER A 440 0.20 23.53 -19.56
CA SER A 440 1.54 22.91 -19.63
C SER A 440 2.66 23.82 -20.15
N GLY A 441 2.32 24.93 -20.81
CA GLY A 441 3.27 25.93 -21.35
C GLY A 441 4.32 25.39 -22.34
N ARG A 442 4.34 24.08 -22.62
CA ARG A 442 5.32 23.42 -23.49
C ARG A 442 4.65 22.98 -24.78
N TYR A 443 5.38 23.13 -25.87
CA TYR A 443 4.96 22.74 -27.19
C TYR A 443 5.91 21.66 -27.68
N MET A 444 5.38 20.59 -28.29
CA MET A 444 6.16 19.73 -29.16
C MET A 444 6.24 20.37 -30.53
N TRP A 445 7.39 20.26 -31.19
CA TRP A 445 7.58 20.76 -32.55
C TRP A 445 8.37 19.76 -33.39
N ASN A 446 8.16 19.81 -34.69
CA ASN A 446 8.95 19.10 -35.68
C ASN A 446 9.03 19.98 -36.94
N ASN A 447 10.24 20.23 -37.45
CA ASN A 447 10.48 21.08 -38.62
C ASN A 447 9.69 22.41 -38.57
N GLU A 448 9.91 23.19 -37.51
CA GLU A 448 9.27 24.50 -37.27
C GLU A 448 7.75 24.48 -37.07
N CYS A 449 7.10 23.32 -37.20
CA CYS A 449 5.67 23.16 -37.00
C CYS A 449 5.36 22.64 -35.59
N TYR A 450 4.36 23.23 -34.94
CA TYR A 450 3.89 22.74 -33.64
C TYR A 450 3.02 21.49 -33.79
N LEU A 451 3.24 20.52 -32.91
CA LEU A 451 2.49 19.28 -32.84
C LEU A 451 1.49 19.37 -31.68
N PHE A 452 0.20 19.29 -31.98
CA PHE A 452 -0.86 19.37 -31.00
C PHE A 452 -1.61 18.05 -30.88
N TRP A 453 -2.10 17.74 -29.67
CA TRP A 453 -3.02 16.61 -29.47
C TRP A 453 -4.30 16.75 -30.30
N LYS A 454 -4.71 18.00 -30.57
CA LYS A 454 -5.84 18.33 -31.43
C LYS A 454 -5.75 17.65 -32.80
N HIS A 455 -4.55 17.56 -33.39
CA HIS A 455 -4.38 16.90 -34.70
C HIS A 455 -4.80 15.41 -34.69
N ILE A 456 -4.58 14.71 -33.57
CA ILE A 456 -5.00 13.31 -33.40
C ILE A 456 -6.49 13.24 -33.08
N LYS A 457 -6.97 14.18 -32.26
CA LYS A 457 -8.38 14.25 -31.86
C LYS A 457 -9.29 14.50 -33.07
N ASP A 458 -8.95 15.49 -33.90
CA ASP A 458 -9.73 15.87 -35.08
C ASP A 458 -9.78 14.71 -36.08
N LEU A 459 -8.63 14.09 -36.38
CA LEU A 459 -8.55 12.90 -37.24
C LEU A 459 -9.45 11.76 -36.74
N PHE A 460 -9.47 11.51 -35.42
CA PHE A 460 -10.29 10.45 -34.84
C PHE A 460 -11.80 10.74 -34.97
N PHE A 461 -12.22 11.99 -34.78
CA PHE A 461 -13.63 12.35 -34.92
C PHE A 461 -14.09 12.41 -36.37
N GLU A 462 -13.24 12.89 -37.28
CA GLU A 462 -13.49 12.81 -38.72
C GLU A 462 -13.69 11.34 -39.15
N ASP A 463 -12.81 10.43 -38.75
CA ASP A 463 -12.91 9.00 -39.11
C ASP A 463 -14.19 8.32 -38.55
N LEU A 464 -14.71 8.81 -37.43
CA LEU A 464 -15.99 8.34 -36.87
C LEU A 464 -17.21 8.83 -37.68
N GLU A 465 -17.13 10.02 -38.29
CA GLU A 465 -18.21 10.60 -39.08
C GLU A 465 -18.34 9.96 -40.47
N TYR A 466 -17.24 9.58 -41.11
CA TYR A 466 -17.24 9.06 -42.49
C TYR A 466 -17.66 7.59 -42.64
N GLY A 467 -17.92 6.85 -41.55
CA GLY A 467 -18.44 5.47 -41.55
C GLY A 467 -17.46 4.39 -42.07
N LEU A 468 -16.48 4.76 -42.89
CA LEU A 468 -15.35 3.94 -43.35
C LEU A 468 -14.12 4.27 -42.50
N LYS A 469 -13.84 3.43 -41.49
CA LYS A 469 -12.70 3.62 -40.58
C LYS A 469 -11.37 3.42 -41.30
N SER A 470 -10.71 4.51 -41.62
CA SER A 470 -9.35 4.57 -42.11
C SER A 470 -8.34 4.27 -40.98
N VAL A 471 -8.70 4.55 -39.72
CA VAL A 471 -7.85 4.31 -38.55
C VAL A 471 -8.45 3.25 -37.62
N THR A 472 -8.25 1.98 -37.97
CA THR A 472 -8.94 0.82 -37.37
C THR A 472 -8.61 0.51 -35.90
N HIS A 473 -7.48 1.01 -35.37
CA HIS A 473 -6.99 0.65 -34.04
C HIS A 473 -7.09 1.74 -32.97
N LEU A 474 -7.43 2.98 -33.35
CA LEU A 474 -7.69 4.03 -32.36
C LEU A 474 -9.09 3.83 -31.76
N THR A 475 -9.15 3.83 -30.44
CA THR A 475 -10.39 3.85 -29.67
C THR A 475 -10.49 5.16 -28.90
N THR A 476 -11.66 5.44 -28.35
CA THR A 476 -11.87 6.61 -27.49
C THR A 476 -10.86 6.69 -26.35
N GLU A 477 -10.42 5.54 -25.79
CA GLU A 477 -9.41 5.49 -24.73
C GLU A 477 -8.01 5.90 -25.18
N HIS A 478 -7.70 5.83 -26.48
CA HIS A 478 -6.42 6.29 -27.04
C HIS A 478 -6.37 7.83 -27.12
N VAL A 479 -7.52 8.46 -27.32
CA VAL A 479 -7.64 9.92 -27.59
C VAL A 479 -8.05 10.68 -26.32
N MET A 480 -9.01 10.15 -25.57
CA MET A 480 -9.54 10.72 -24.32
C MET A 480 -8.79 10.13 -23.14
N LEU A 481 -7.55 10.61 -22.94
CA LEU A 481 -6.68 10.10 -21.89
C LEU A 481 -7.18 10.49 -20.49
N ASN A 482 -7.29 9.48 -19.62
CA ASN A 482 -7.45 9.58 -18.17
C ASN A 482 -6.23 9.03 -17.42
N SER A 483 -6.20 9.15 -16.09
CA SER A 483 -5.08 8.71 -15.24
C SER A 483 -4.64 7.26 -15.46
N TYR A 484 -5.56 6.35 -15.80
CA TYR A 484 -5.25 4.94 -16.06
C TYR A 484 -4.64 4.74 -17.46
N SER A 485 -5.25 5.34 -18.49
CA SER A 485 -4.78 5.25 -19.88
C SER A 485 -3.39 5.85 -20.08
N VAL A 486 -3.04 6.89 -19.30
CA VAL A 486 -1.73 7.55 -19.29
C VAL A 486 -0.60 6.59 -18.87
N MET A 487 -0.89 5.54 -18.10
CA MET A 487 0.11 4.55 -17.70
C MET A 487 0.12 3.30 -18.60
N ASN A 488 -0.86 3.15 -19.49
CA ASN A 488 -1.00 1.99 -20.36
C ASN A 488 -0.11 2.11 -21.61
N VAL A 489 0.91 1.25 -21.70
CA VAL A 489 1.85 1.19 -22.83
C VAL A 489 1.15 0.77 -24.12
N LYS A 490 0.18 -0.15 -24.05
CA LYS A 490 -0.54 -0.64 -25.23
C LYS A 490 -1.29 0.49 -25.94
N LEU A 491 -1.95 1.36 -25.17
CA LEU A 491 -2.63 2.55 -25.70
C LEU A 491 -1.64 3.59 -26.25
N ALA A 492 -0.41 3.65 -25.72
CA ALA A 492 0.61 4.55 -26.24
C ALA A 492 1.24 4.04 -27.55
N ALA A 493 1.43 2.73 -27.69
CA ALA A 493 2.07 2.11 -28.86
C ALA A 493 1.09 1.78 -30.00
N GLY A 494 -0.20 1.56 -29.71
CA GLY A 494 -1.22 1.09 -30.66
C GLY A 494 -1.55 2.02 -31.85
N GLY A 495 -0.96 3.22 -31.92
CA GLY A 495 -1.22 4.22 -32.97
C GLY A 495 -0.39 4.07 -34.25
N GLY A 496 0.51 3.08 -34.36
CA GLY A 496 1.50 2.99 -35.45
C GLY A 496 0.94 2.97 -36.88
N GLN A 497 -0.28 2.48 -37.11
CA GLN A 497 -0.92 2.50 -38.44
C GLN A 497 -1.61 3.84 -38.78
N ALA A 498 -1.95 4.67 -37.79
CA ALA A 498 -2.63 5.95 -38.00
C ALA A 498 -1.78 6.96 -38.78
N ALA A 499 -0.44 6.84 -38.71
CA ALA A 499 0.48 7.67 -39.48
C ALA A 499 0.54 7.28 -40.96
N SER A 500 0.31 6.01 -41.30
CA SER A 500 0.37 5.53 -42.70
C SER A 500 -0.83 6.00 -43.52
N THR A 501 -1.99 6.14 -42.87
CA THR A 501 -3.24 6.47 -43.57
C THR A 501 -3.34 7.92 -44.02
N ARG A 502 -2.63 8.85 -43.35
CA ARG A 502 -2.60 10.27 -43.75
C ARG A 502 -1.65 10.54 -44.94
N HIS A 503 -0.67 9.69 -45.18
CA HIS A 503 0.22 9.81 -46.35
C HIS A 503 -0.42 9.33 -47.67
N HIS A 504 -1.54 8.60 -47.61
CA HIS A 504 -2.28 8.16 -48.80
C HIS A 504 -3.48 9.03 -49.15
N ALA A 505 -3.72 10.12 -48.40
CA ALA A 505 -4.86 11.03 -48.58
C ALA A 505 -4.46 12.45 -49.04
N TYR A 506 -3.21 12.65 -49.47
CA TYR A 506 -2.72 13.88 -50.11
C TYR A 506 -2.06 13.58 -51.46
#